data_AF-A0A957GEB0-F1
#
_entry.id   AF-A0A957GEB0-F1
#
_cell.length_a   1.000
_cell.length_b   1.000
_cell.length_c   1.000
_cell.angle_alpha   90.00
_cell.angle_beta   90.00
_cell.angle_gamma   90.00
#
_symmetry.space_group_name_H-M   'P 1'
#
loop_
_entity.id
_entity.type
_entity.pdbx_description
1 polymer ?
#
loop_
_entity_poly.entity_id
_entity_poly.type
_entity_poly.pdbx_seq_one_letter_code
_entity_poly.pdbx_strand_id
1 'polypeptide(L)'
;MQRKEGFLTEGLKEFAYGRIEARIKVPHGNGLWPAFWALGNDIGQVGWPQSGELDIMEHIGREPANLYGTVHGPGYSGANGVGGSYTMPSGSLSDNFHIFAVEWETNAIRWYIDGINYMTVTPNDVPGDWVFDHPFFLILNVAVGGNWPGSPDGTTVFPQQMLVDYVRVYQ
;
A
#
# COMPACT_ATOMS: atom_id res chain seq x y z
N MET A 1 -8.40 18.47 -6.41
CA MET A 1 -7.47 18.74 -5.30
C MET A 1 -7.40 17.47 -4.47
N GLN A 2 -6.30 16.72 -4.54
CA GLN A 2 -6.10 15.53 -3.72
C GLN A 2 -5.59 15.99 -2.36
N ARG A 3 -6.36 15.79 -1.29
CA ARG A 3 -5.88 16.02 0.08
C ARG A 3 -5.41 14.67 0.62
N LYS A 4 -4.12 14.53 0.86
CA LYS A 4 -3.53 13.39 1.58
C LYS A 4 -3.22 13.88 2.99
N GLU A 5 -3.99 13.43 3.98
CA GLU A 5 -3.57 13.52 5.39
C GLU A 5 -3.14 12.11 5.81
N GLY A 6 -1.99 12.01 6.46
CA GLY A 6 -1.39 10.73 6.80
C GLY A 6 -0.25 10.86 7.80
N PHE A 7 0.14 9.71 8.33
CA PHE A 7 1.31 9.56 9.18
C PHE A 7 2.45 8.98 8.35
N LEU A 8 3.66 9.46 8.59
CA LEU A 8 4.88 8.91 7.98
C LEU A 8 5.95 8.73 9.06
N THR A 9 6.93 7.89 8.75
CA THR A 9 8.04 7.57 9.67
C THR A 9 9.41 8.05 9.16
N GLU A 10 9.45 8.82 8.07
CA GLU A 10 10.67 9.41 7.48
C GLU A 10 11.50 10.15 8.55
N GLY A 11 12.79 9.87 8.62
CA GLY A 11 13.71 10.47 9.59
C GLY A 11 13.48 10.05 11.05
N LEU A 12 12.48 9.20 11.33
CA LEU A 12 12.20 8.66 12.67
C LEU A 12 12.53 7.16 12.73
N LYS A 13 12.00 6.38 11.80
CA LYS A 13 12.23 4.93 11.71
C LYS A 13 12.08 4.43 10.28
N GLU A 14 13.08 3.67 9.85
CA GLU A 14 13.20 3.13 8.51
C GLU A 14 13.52 1.63 8.62
N PHE A 15 13.10 0.86 7.62
CA PHE A 15 13.18 -0.59 7.63
C PHE A 15 13.69 -1.10 6.30
N ALA A 16 14.56 -2.11 6.35
CA ALA A 16 14.89 -2.93 5.20
C ALA A 16 14.61 -4.39 5.57
N TYR A 17 13.93 -5.10 4.69
CA TYR A 17 13.61 -6.51 4.82
C TYR A 17 12.76 -6.87 6.06
N GLY A 18 12.42 -8.15 6.17
CA GLY A 18 11.62 -8.70 7.26
C GLY A 18 10.12 -8.68 6.96
N ARG A 19 9.32 -8.90 8.00
CA ARG A 19 7.86 -8.85 7.90
C ARG A 19 7.35 -7.51 8.40
N ILE A 20 6.56 -6.83 7.58
CA ILE A 20 5.89 -5.59 7.93
C ILE A 20 4.39 -5.86 7.84
N GLU A 21 3.66 -5.61 8.92
CA GLU A 21 2.21 -5.81 8.94
C GLU A 21 1.48 -4.72 9.71
N ALA A 22 0.23 -4.49 9.33
CA ALA A 22 -0.68 -3.64 10.05
C ALA A 22 -2.07 -4.27 10.13
N ARG A 23 -2.71 -4.15 11.30
CA ARG A 23 -4.11 -4.55 11.49
C ARG A 23 -5.00 -3.33 11.31
N ILE A 24 -5.72 -3.28 10.19
CA ILE A 24 -6.42 -2.08 9.72
C ILE A 24 -7.88 -2.43 9.39
N LYS A 25 -8.80 -1.54 9.74
CA LYS A 25 -10.16 -1.48 9.19
C LYS A 25 -10.24 -0.28 8.25
N VAL A 26 -10.46 -0.53 6.97
CA VAL A 26 -10.49 0.50 5.92
C VAL A 26 -11.87 1.17 5.82
N PRO A 27 -11.95 2.44 5.37
CA PRO A 27 -13.22 3.08 5.02
C PRO A 27 -13.77 2.59 3.69
N HIS A 28 -15.08 2.80 3.48
CA HIS A 28 -15.79 2.52 2.23
C HIS A 28 -16.41 3.79 1.65
N GLY A 29 -16.69 3.78 0.34
CA GLY A 29 -17.38 4.86 -0.35
C GLY A 29 -16.61 5.35 -1.56
N ASN A 30 -17.35 5.86 -2.55
CA ASN A 30 -16.76 6.33 -3.78
C ASN A 30 -15.75 7.47 -3.55
N GLY A 31 -14.64 7.45 -4.28
CA GLY A 31 -13.57 8.44 -4.18
C GLY A 31 -12.66 8.30 -2.95
N LEU A 32 -12.85 7.32 -2.07
CA LEU A 32 -11.92 7.06 -0.96
C LEU A 32 -10.80 6.10 -1.38
N TRP A 33 -9.58 6.40 -0.92
CA TRP A 33 -8.38 5.61 -1.21
C TRP A 33 -7.48 5.54 0.04
N PRO A 34 -7.81 4.66 1.00
CA PRO A 34 -6.92 4.29 2.09
C PRO A 34 -5.70 3.52 1.57
N ALA A 35 -4.53 3.81 2.13
CA ALA A 35 -3.28 3.15 1.78
C ALA A 35 -2.39 2.92 3.02
N PHE A 36 -1.72 1.77 3.03
CA PHE A 36 -0.58 1.43 3.88
C PHE A 36 0.58 1.03 2.96
N TRP A 37 1.64 1.82 2.98
CA TRP A 37 2.69 1.74 1.95
C TRP A 37 4.02 2.26 2.51
N ALA A 38 5.06 2.21 1.70
CA ALA A 38 6.39 2.63 2.07
C ALA A 38 7.12 3.29 0.88
N LEU A 39 8.04 4.21 1.17
CA LEU A 39 8.90 4.87 0.18
C LEU A 39 10.38 4.74 0.59
N GLY A 40 11.27 4.61 -0.39
CA GLY A 40 12.72 4.59 -0.16
C GLY A 40 13.19 5.86 0.56
N ASN A 41 14.07 5.69 1.54
CA ASN A 41 14.58 6.79 2.36
C ASN A 41 15.52 7.74 1.59
N ASP A 42 15.88 7.41 0.37
CA ASP A 42 16.71 8.21 -0.53
C ASP A 42 15.88 9.05 -1.52
N ILE A 43 14.55 9.12 -1.35
CA ILE A 43 13.63 9.89 -2.20
C ILE A 43 14.05 11.36 -2.38
N GLY A 44 14.65 11.99 -1.36
CA GLY A 44 15.15 13.36 -1.45
C GLY A 44 16.40 13.51 -2.33
N GLN A 45 17.11 12.42 -2.59
CA GLN A 45 18.37 12.37 -3.32
C GLN A 45 18.17 11.89 -4.76
N VAL A 46 17.40 10.82 -4.95
CA VAL A 46 17.21 10.19 -6.27
C VAL A 46 15.84 10.47 -6.89
N GLY A 47 14.86 10.88 -6.09
CA GLY A 47 13.49 11.14 -6.54
C GLY A 47 12.67 9.88 -6.79
N TRP A 48 11.38 10.07 -7.07
CA TRP A 48 10.47 9.01 -7.47
C TRP A 48 10.45 8.86 -9.01
N PRO A 49 10.41 7.64 -9.57
CA PRO A 49 10.28 6.33 -8.90
C PRO A 49 11.63 5.66 -8.55
N GLN A 50 12.76 6.36 -8.66
CA GLN A 50 14.09 5.78 -8.44
C GLN A 50 14.28 5.26 -7.02
N SER A 51 13.70 5.93 -6.01
CA SER A 51 13.73 5.51 -4.61
C SER A 51 12.91 4.24 -4.34
N GLY A 52 12.04 3.85 -5.27
CA GLY A 52 11.07 2.79 -5.05
C GLY A 52 9.88 3.18 -4.17
N GLU A 53 8.78 2.47 -4.38
CA GLU A 53 7.54 2.54 -3.60
C GLU A 53 7.00 1.12 -3.40
N LEU A 54 6.64 0.79 -2.17
CA LEU A 54 6.10 -0.51 -1.78
C LEU A 54 4.71 -0.33 -1.19
N ASP A 55 3.69 -0.64 -1.97
CA ASP A 55 2.30 -0.57 -1.56
C ASP A 55 1.89 -1.90 -0.91
N ILE A 56 1.83 -1.91 0.42
CA ILE A 56 1.47 -3.09 1.23
C ILE A 56 -0.04 -3.34 1.16
N MET A 57 -0.82 -2.27 1.19
CA MET A 57 -2.26 -2.28 0.97
C MET A 57 -2.70 -0.99 0.32
N GLU A 58 -3.42 -1.11 -0.78
CA GLU A 58 -4.30 -0.08 -1.29
C GLU A 58 -5.71 -0.63 -1.45
N HIS A 59 -6.70 0.19 -1.12
CA HIS A 59 -8.10 -0.16 -1.33
C HIS A 59 -8.83 1.01 -1.97
N ILE A 60 -9.71 0.70 -2.92
CA ILE A 60 -10.56 1.67 -3.60
C ILE A 60 -11.96 1.54 -3.02
N GLY A 61 -12.44 2.58 -2.34
CA GLY A 61 -13.64 2.49 -1.50
C GLY A 61 -14.95 2.14 -2.23
N ARG A 62 -15.00 2.28 -3.57
CA ARG A 62 -16.14 1.80 -4.40
C ARG A 62 -16.05 0.32 -4.80
N GLU A 63 -14.92 -0.33 -4.52
CA GLU A 63 -14.63 -1.74 -4.84
C GLU A 63 -14.52 -2.54 -3.53
N PRO A 64 -15.63 -2.77 -2.83
CA PRO A 64 -15.65 -3.11 -1.41
C PRO A 64 -14.88 -4.38 -1.04
N ALA A 65 -14.70 -5.30 -1.98
CA ALA A 65 -14.03 -6.59 -1.76
C ALA A 65 -12.57 -6.62 -2.22
N ASN A 66 -12.07 -5.57 -2.90
CA ASN A 66 -10.78 -5.62 -3.60
C ASN A 66 -9.66 -4.95 -2.81
N LEU A 67 -8.55 -5.66 -2.68
CA LEU A 67 -7.28 -5.22 -2.15
C LEU A 67 -6.26 -5.20 -3.30
N TYR A 68 -5.37 -4.23 -3.30
CA TYR A 68 -4.24 -4.14 -4.21
C TYR A 68 -2.93 -4.06 -3.43
N GLY A 69 -1.90 -4.70 -3.96
CA GLY A 69 -0.51 -4.49 -3.56
C GLY A 69 0.34 -4.28 -4.80
N THR A 70 1.34 -3.41 -4.70
CA THR A 70 2.10 -2.94 -5.84
C THR A 70 3.53 -2.61 -5.44
N VAL A 71 4.45 -2.77 -6.39
CA VAL A 71 5.76 -2.13 -6.35
C VAL A 71 5.88 -1.13 -7.49
N HIS A 72 6.44 0.04 -7.18
CA HIS A 72 6.86 1.00 -8.19
C HIS A 72 8.37 1.22 -8.15
N GLY A 73 8.97 1.29 -9.34
CA GLY A 73 10.40 1.54 -9.50
C GLY A 73 10.75 2.08 -10.89
N PRO A 74 12.04 2.26 -11.19
CA PRO A 74 12.49 2.79 -12.47
C PRO A 74 12.11 1.82 -13.61
N GLY A 75 11.24 2.28 -14.51
CA GLY A 75 10.71 1.48 -15.62
C GLY A 75 9.39 0.75 -15.34
N TYR A 76 8.88 0.79 -14.10
CA TYR A 76 7.63 0.15 -13.70
C TYR A 76 6.92 0.96 -12.60
N SER A 77 6.27 2.06 -12.97
CA SER A 77 5.69 3.00 -12.00
C SER A 77 4.37 3.62 -12.46
N GLY A 78 3.65 4.28 -11.55
CA GLY A 78 2.33 4.83 -11.82
C GLY A 78 1.36 3.73 -12.24
N ALA A 79 0.64 3.93 -13.36
CA ALA A 79 -0.26 2.90 -13.89
C ALA A 79 0.44 1.62 -14.36
N ASN A 80 1.78 1.63 -14.48
CA ASN A 80 2.60 0.48 -14.88
C ASN A 80 3.37 -0.11 -13.69
N GLY A 81 2.94 0.13 -12.44
CA GLY A 81 3.45 -0.61 -11.29
C GLY A 81 3.27 -2.11 -11.46
N VAL A 82 4.17 -2.89 -10.89
CA VAL A 82 4.07 -4.36 -10.91
C VAL A 82 3.40 -4.80 -9.63
N GLY A 83 2.29 -5.50 -9.75
CA GLY A 83 1.45 -5.81 -8.61
C GLY A 83 0.33 -6.76 -8.96
N GLY A 84 -0.64 -6.83 -8.05
CA GLY A 84 -1.68 -7.83 -8.06
C GLY A 84 -2.77 -7.47 -7.08
N SER A 85 -3.86 -8.21 -7.15
CA SER A 85 -5.03 -7.94 -6.35
C SER A 85 -5.54 -9.19 -5.65
N TYR A 86 -6.27 -8.97 -4.58
CA TYR A 86 -7.04 -9.99 -3.90
C TYR A 86 -8.49 -9.53 -3.81
N THR A 87 -9.43 -10.41 -4.17
CA THR A 87 -10.86 -10.17 -3.99
C THR A 87 -11.36 -11.08 -2.87
N MET A 88 -11.96 -10.48 -1.84
CA MET A 88 -12.62 -11.22 -0.76
C MET A 88 -13.68 -12.17 -1.34
N PRO A 89 -13.78 -13.43 -0.87
CA PRO A 89 -14.78 -14.37 -1.37
C PRO A 89 -16.21 -13.96 -1.01
N SER A 90 -16.38 -13.16 0.03
CA SER A 90 -17.66 -12.59 0.45
C SER A 90 -17.44 -11.35 1.33
N GLY A 91 -18.38 -10.41 1.29
CA GLY A 91 -18.38 -9.22 2.16
C GLY A 91 -17.47 -8.11 1.66
N SER A 92 -17.14 -7.17 2.56
CA SER A 92 -16.26 -6.03 2.30
C SER A 92 -15.04 -6.03 3.21
N LEU A 93 -13.91 -5.53 2.71
CA LEU A 93 -12.73 -5.18 3.49
C LEU A 93 -13.02 -4.11 4.56
N SER A 94 -14.10 -3.35 4.39
CA SER A 94 -14.54 -2.33 5.35
C SER A 94 -15.43 -2.87 6.47
N ASP A 95 -15.79 -4.16 6.46
CA ASP A 95 -16.67 -4.73 7.48
C ASP A 95 -15.92 -4.95 8.80
N ASN A 96 -14.67 -5.41 8.72
CA ASN A 96 -13.85 -5.83 9.86
C ASN A 96 -12.41 -5.30 9.78
N PHE A 97 -11.65 -5.52 10.85
CA PHE A 97 -10.20 -5.38 10.80
C PHE A 97 -9.61 -6.59 10.06
N HIS A 98 -8.65 -6.31 9.18
CA HIS A 98 -7.85 -7.30 8.47
C HIS A 98 -6.37 -7.04 8.73
N ILE A 99 -5.55 -8.07 8.65
CA ILE A 99 -4.09 -7.96 8.75
C ILE A 99 -3.53 -7.90 7.33
N PHE A 100 -3.02 -6.73 6.95
CA PHE A 100 -2.31 -6.52 5.69
C PHE A 100 -0.81 -6.60 5.96
N ALA A 101 -0.09 -7.37 5.16
CA ALA A 101 1.33 -7.57 5.40
C ALA A 101 2.13 -7.80 4.13
N VAL A 102 3.43 -7.50 4.24
CA VAL A 102 4.46 -7.99 3.33
C VAL A 102 5.50 -8.79 4.10
N GLU A 103 6.06 -9.81 3.46
CA GLU A 103 7.36 -10.37 3.79
C GLU A 103 8.33 -9.95 2.70
N TRP A 104 9.34 -9.18 3.09
CA TRP A 104 10.32 -8.58 2.21
C TRP A 104 11.68 -9.22 2.47
N GLU A 105 12.18 -9.91 1.45
CA GLU A 105 13.49 -10.56 1.41
C GLU A 105 14.34 -9.91 0.30
N THR A 106 15.63 -10.23 0.27
CA THR A 106 16.58 -9.68 -0.71
C THR A 106 16.19 -9.92 -2.17
N ASN A 107 15.40 -10.94 -2.46
CA ASN A 107 15.05 -11.37 -3.82
C ASN A 107 13.55 -11.66 -4.02
N ALA A 108 12.70 -11.29 -3.06
CA ALA A 108 11.27 -11.47 -3.16
C ALA A 108 10.53 -10.54 -2.19
N ILE A 109 9.37 -10.07 -2.61
CA ILE A 109 8.37 -9.49 -1.72
C ILE A 109 7.09 -10.31 -1.88
N ARG A 110 6.47 -10.70 -0.77
CA ARG A 110 5.24 -11.49 -0.73
C ARG A 110 4.18 -10.72 0.03
N TRP A 111 2.99 -10.59 -0.52
CA TRP A 111 1.88 -9.86 0.08
C TRP A 111 0.85 -10.81 0.66
N TYR A 112 0.30 -10.40 1.79
CA TYR A 112 -0.64 -11.19 2.57
C TYR A 112 -1.84 -10.37 3.01
N ILE A 113 -3.01 -11.00 3.01
CA ILE A 113 -4.19 -10.57 3.78
C ILE A 113 -4.60 -11.71 4.71
N ASP A 114 -4.70 -11.43 6.00
CA ASP A 114 -5.08 -12.39 7.04
C ASP A 114 -4.26 -13.70 6.98
N GLY A 115 -2.98 -13.58 6.64
CA GLY A 115 -2.05 -14.71 6.51
C GLY A 115 -2.13 -15.48 5.18
N ILE A 116 -3.04 -15.11 4.28
CA ILE A 116 -3.14 -15.68 2.94
C ILE A 116 -2.19 -14.93 2.01
N ASN A 117 -1.16 -15.61 1.50
CA ASN A 117 -0.33 -15.06 0.42
C ASN A 117 -1.16 -14.99 -0.87
N TYR A 118 -1.32 -13.80 -1.43
CA TYR A 118 -2.04 -13.62 -2.69
C TYR A 118 -1.15 -13.16 -3.84
N MET A 119 0.09 -12.76 -3.55
CA MET A 119 1.00 -12.23 -4.56
C MET A 119 2.44 -12.35 -4.11
N THR A 120 3.33 -12.66 -5.05
CA THR A 120 4.77 -12.62 -4.88
C THR A 120 5.38 -11.91 -6.09
N VAL A 121 6.29 -10.98 -5.84
CA VAL A 121 7.06 -10.27 -6.87
C VAL A 121 8.54 -10.48 -6.58
N THR A 122 9.29 -10.80 -7.61
CA THR A 122 10.75 -10.99 -7.59
C THR A 122 11.43 -10.00 -8.56
N PRO A 123 12.76 -9.81 -8.50
CA PRO A 123 13.49 -9.02 -9.48
C PRO A 123 13.27 -9.44 -10.94
N ASN A 124 12.92 -10.71 -11.20
CA ASN A 124 12.67 -11.19 -12.56
C ASN A 124 11.27 -10.80 -13.11
N ASP A 125 10.36 -10.37 -12.23
CA ASP A 125 9.00 -10.00 -12.60
C ASP A 125 8.89 -8.51 -12.99
N VAL A 126 9.92 -7.72 -12.70
CA VAL A 126 9.95 -6.29 -13.01
C VAL A 126 10.76 -6.02 -14.30
N PRO A 127 10.32 -5.08 -15.15
CA PRO A 127 10.98 -4.78 -16.42
C PRO A 127 12.19 -3.82 -16.29
N GLY A 128 12.50 -3.35 -15.08
CA GLY A 128 13.57 -2.38 -14.81
C GLY A 128 14.36 -2.72 -13.56
N ASP A 129 15.13 -1.76 -13.03
CA ASP A 129 16.02 -2.02 -11.91
C ASP A 129 15.24 -2.36 -10.63
N TRP A 130 15.66 -3.40 -9.92
CA TRP A 130 15.13 -3.72 -8.60
C TRP A 130 15.69 -2.73 -7.57
N VAL A 131 14.80 -1.94 -6.94
CA VAL A 131 15.18 -0.86 -6.00
C VAL A 131 14.66 -1.11 -4.58
N PHE A 132 14.39 -2.37 -4.22
CA PHE A 132 13.92 -2.76 -2.87
C PHE A 132 15.03 -3.45 -2.09
N ASP A 133 16.20 -2.81 -2.05
CA ASP A 133 17.43 -3.33 -1.46
C ASP A 133 18.08 -2.39 -0.41
N HIS A 134 17.37 -1.30 -0.06
CA HIS A 134 17.78 -0.28 0.90
C HIS A 134 16.61 0.07 1.85
N PRO A 135 16.79 0.92 2.88
CA PRO A 135 15.73 1.20 3.85
C PRO A 135 14.59 2.05 3.31
N PHE A 136 13.36 1.72 3.73
CA PHE A 136 12.12 2.42 3.40
C PHE A 136 11.46 2.95 4.68
N PHE A 137 10.77 4.08 4.60
CA PHE A 137 9.90 4.57 5.67
C PHE A 137 8.43 4.26 5.36
N LEU A 138 7.65 3.96 6.40
CA LEU A 138 6.24 3.62 6.30
C LEU A 138 5.36 4.87 6.25
N ILE A 139 4.23 4.75 5.52
CA ILE A 139 3.22 5.77 5.32
C ILE A 139 1.82 5.15 5.47
N LEU A 140 0.94 5.85 6.17
CA LEU A 140 -0.48 5.52 6.33
C LEU A 140 -1.31 6.75 5.99
N ASN A 141 -2.22 6.67 5.03
CA ASN A 141 -3.11 7.79 4.69
C ASN A 141 -4.48 7.34 4.21
N VAL A 142 -5.42 8.28 4.18
CA VAL A 142 -6.67 8.17 3.41
C VAL A 142 -6.72 9.32 2.43
N ALA A 143 -6.51 9.03 1.14
CA ALA A 143 -6.71 10.02 0.10
C ALA A 143 -8.21 10.14 -0.24
N VAL A 144 -8.63 11.35 -0.58
CA VAL A 144 -9.99 11.64 -1.07
C VAL A 144 -9.86 12.21 -2.48
N GLY A 145 -10.41 11.49 -3.44
CA GLY A 145 -10.26 11.79 -4.86
C GLY A 145 -8.97 11.24 -5.47
N GLY A 146 -8.94 11.15 -6.80
CA GLY A 146 -7.79 10.71 -7.58
C GLY A 146 -8.24 10.14 -8.92
N ASN A 147 -7.31 9.99 -9.87
CA ASN A 147 -7.63 9.40 -11.17
C ASN A 147 -8.12 7.95 -11.02
N TRP A 148 -7.54 7.20 -10.07
CA TRP A 148 -7.89 5.80 -9.84
C TRP A 148 -9.20 5.62 -9.03
N PRO A 149 -9.36 6.18 -7.81
CA PRO A 149 -10.60 6.02 -7.04
C PRO A 149 -11.79 6.81 -7.62
N GLY A 150 -11.55 7.75 -8.54
CA GLY A 150 -12.53 8.74 -8.96
C GLY A 150 -12.71 9.85 -7.91
N SER A 151 -13.64 10.77 -8.16
CA SER A 151 -14.02 11.79 -7.17
C SER A 151 -15.17 11.27 -6.29
N PRO A 152 -15.26 11.71 -5.02
CA PRO A 152 -16.47 11.54 -4.22
C PRO A 152 -17.71 12.06 -4.95
N ASP A 153 -18.86 11.46 -4.69
CA ASP A 153 -20.15 11.90 -5.23
C ASP A 153 -21.23 11.94 -4.13
N GLY A 154 -22.50 12.11 -4.52
CA GLY A 154 -23.63 12.17 -3.58
C GLY A 154 -23.86 10.90 -2.75
N THR A 155 -23.18 9.80 -3.05
CA THR A 155 -23.20 8.55 -2.28
C THR A 155 -22.07 8.47 -1.25
N THR A 156 -21.05 9.33 -1.34
CA THR A 156 -19.92 9.32 -0.41
C THR A 156 -20.32 9.98 0.91
N VAL A 157 -20.39 9.17 1.97
CA VAL A 157 -20.68 9.65 3.33
C VAL A 157 -19.39 10.10 4.01
N PHE A 158 -19.41 11.27 4.64
CA PHE A 158 -18.32 11.79 5.49
C PHE A 158 -18.83 12.04 6.92
N PRO A 159 -17.96 11.99 7.96
CA PRO A 159 -16.53 11.67 7.90
C PRO A 159 -16.26 10.17 7.68
N GLN A 160 -15.05 9.85 7.23
CA GLN A 160 -14.56 8.49 7.02
C GLN A 160 -13.25 8.29 7.78
N GLN A 161 -13.00 7.07 8.23
CA GLN A 161 -11.87 6.75 9.09
C GLN A 161 -11.21 5.46 8.63
N MET A 162 -9.88 5.47 8.57
CA MET A 162 -9.08 4.26 8.58
C MET A 162 -8.64 4.01 10.02
N LEU A 163 -9.10 2.89 10.60
CA LEU A 163 -8.75 2.53 11.96
C LEU A 163 -7.55 1.59 11.93
N VAL A 164 -6.48 1.96 12.63
CA VAL A 164 -5.26 1.16 12.73
C VAL A 164 -5.13 0.69 14.18
N ASP A 165 -5.19 -0.62 14.39
CA ASP A 165 -5.00 -1.22 15.71
C ASP A 165 -3.51 -1.30 16.05
N TYR A 166 -2.69 -1.79 15.12
CA TYR A 166 -1.24 -1.78 15.26
C TYR A 166 -0.53 -1.75 13.90
N VAL A 167 0.75 -1.36 13.96
CA VAL A 167 1.77 -1.65 12.95
C VAL A 167 2.89 -2.42 13.65
N ARG A 168 3.35 -3.52 13.06
CA ARG A 168 4.45 -4.34 13.59
C ARG A 168 5.46 -4.62 12.49
N VAL A 169 6.73 -4.65 12.89
CA VAL A 169 7.85 -5.04 12.03
C VAL A 169 8.65 -6.12 12.76
N TYR A 170 8.97 -7.20 12.05
CA TYR A 170 9.74 -8.34 12.53
C TYR A 170 10.96 -8.55 11.63
N GLN A 171 12.13 -8.75 12.24
CA GLN A 171 13.42 -8.93 11.57
C GLN A 171 14.18 -10.09 12.20
#